data_AF-A0A3M5VZS7-F1
#
_entry.id   AF-A0A3M5VZS7-F1
#
_cell.length_a   1.000
_cell.length_b   1.000
_cell.length_c   1.000
_cell.angle_alpha   90.00
_cell.angle_beta   90.00
_cell.angle_gamma   90.00
#
_symmetry.space_group_name_H-M   'P 1'
#
loop_
_entity.id
_entity.type
_entity.pdbx_description
1 polymer ?
#
loop_
_entity_poly.entity_id
_entity_poly.type
_entity_poly.pdbx_seq_one_letter_code
_entity_poly.pdbx_strand_id
1 'polypeptide(L)'
;MTVVVDEDYHALVAMDFMQQTIALTGIEPIQLPTEIELSRAIPAALALAPEHLRSAVELICVAIAENTVTHDVAAFAKDDSVKQSIKGLMADHLLDEGRHSGFWARLVRIYWHTAAEQDRECIARILPVFIAQYLTNDIQNDFDFTLIERLKVPEPVRQALKAETMALSFPVNRHHPLIGNIMRFFKSSSMLDDPYVQRALAHYLPAQGSLQ
;
A
#
# COMPACT_ATOMS: atom_id res chain seq x y z
N MET A 1 -3.31 2.15 -20.84
CA MET A 1 -1.93 2.45 -21.27
C MET A 1 -1.30 3.57 -20.46
N THR A 2 -2.00 4.66 -20.14
CA THR A 2 -1.43 5.76 -19.33
C THR A 2 -0.89 5.31 -17.96
N VAL A 3 -1.67 4.58 -17.15
CA VAL A 3 -1.22 4.10 -15.82
C VAL A 3 0.11 3.36 -15.89
N VAL A 4 0.29 2.42 -16.84
CA VAL A 4 1.55 1.66 -16.98
C VAL A 4 2.72 2.58 -17.31
N VAL A 5 2.52 3.58 -18.18
CA VAL A 5 3.56 4.56 -18.53
C VAL A 5 3.92 5.43 -17.33
N ASP A 6 2.91 5.85 -16.55
CA ASP A 6 3.09 6.64 -15.34
C ASP A 6 3.89 5.82 -14.31
N GLU A 7 3.58 4.54 -14.09
CA GLU A 7 4.36 3.67 -13.18
C GLU A 7 5.80 3.40 -13.64
N ASP A 8 6.01 3.15 -14.94
CA ASP A 8 7.36 3.00 -15.50
C ASP A 8 8.16 4.29 -15.30
N TYR A 9 7.51 5.45 -15.41
CA TYR A 9 8.13 6.75 -15.17
C TYR A 9 8.43 6.98 -13.68
N HIS A 10 7.52 6.62 -12.77
CA HIS A 10 7.77 6.67 -11.32
C HIS A 10 9.02 5.87 -10.95
N ALA A 11 9.14 4.65 -11.47
CA ALA A 11 10.29 3.78 -11.25
C ALA A 11 11.58 4.39 -11.84
N LEU A 12 11.51 4.92 -13.06
CA LEU A 12 12.65 5.58 -13.70
C LEU A 12 13.17 6.75 -12.89
N VAL A 13 12.28 7.66 -12.45
CA VAL A 13 12.69 8.86 -11.73
C VAL A 13 13.19 8.53 -10.32
N ALA A 14 12.62 7.53 -9.65
CA ALA A 14 13.16 7.04 -8.38
C ALA A 14 14.60 6.52 -8.52
N MET A 15 14.88 5.76 -9.57
CA MET A 15 16.22 5.26 -9.88
C MET A 15 17.20 6.38 -10.24
N ASP A 16 16.77 7.36 -11.04
CA ASP A 16 17.57 8.53 -11.39
C ASP A 16 17.92 9.37 -10.14
N PHE A 17 16.96 9.64 -9.26
CA PHE A 17 17.22 10.34 -7.99
C PHE A 17 18.19 9.59 -7.09
N MET A 18 18.12 8.26 -7.02
CA MET A 18 19.08 7.45 -6.29
C MET A 18 20.48 7.60 -6.89
N GLN A 19 20.62 7.51 -8.21
CA GLN A 19 21.91 7.67 -8.90
C GLN A 19 22.51 9.07 -8.70
N GLN A 20 21.69 10.12 -8.76
CA GLN A 20 22.12 11.48 -8.47
C GLN A 20 22.55 11.64 -7.01
N THR A 21 21.83 11.02 -6.07
CA THR A 21 22.20 11.04 -4.64
C THR A 21 23.55 10.38 -4.43
N ILE A 22 23.80 9.22 -5.06
CA ILE A 22 25.11 8.53 -5.02
C ILE A 22 26.19 9.44 -5.61
N ALA A 23 25.97 10.02 -6.79
CA ALA A 23 26.95 10.87 -7.45
C ALA A 23 27.31 12.13 -6.63
N LEU A 24 26.33 12.72 -5.94
CA LEU A 24 26.53 13.94 -5.15
C LEU A 24 27.13 13.68 -3.77
N THR A 25 26.86 12.52 -3.17
CA THR A 25 27.24 12.24 -1.77
C THR A 25 28.36 11.21 -1.63
N GLY A 26 28.59 10.38 -2.66
CA GLY A 26 29.45 9.21 -2.59
C GLY A 26 28.94 8.10 -1.65
N ILE A 27 27.68 8.18 -1.20
CA ILE A 27 27.06 7.21 -0.29
C ILE A 27 26.28 6.20 -1.13
N GLU A 28 26.71 4.94 -1.06
CA GLU A 28 26.00 3.81 -1.67
C GLU A 28 24.80 3.36 -0.82
N PRO A 29 23.71 2.88 -1.43
CA PRO A 29 22.62 2.28 -0.70
C PRO A 29 23.09 1.01 0.01
N ILE A 30 22.48 0.72 1.15
CA ILE A 30 22.60 -0.61 1.76
C ILE A 30 21.81 -1.63 0.93
N GLN A 31 22.02 -2.91 1.20
CA GLN A 31 21.28 -3.97 0.52
C GLN A 31 19.76 -3.74 0.69
N LEU A 32 19.09 -3.47 -0.42
CA LEU A 32 17.64 -3.32 -0.45
C LEU A 32 16.95 -4.68 -0.28
N PRO A 33 15.74 -4.72 0.32
CA PRO A 33 14.92 -5.92 0.33
C PRO A 33 14.60 -6.38 -1.09
N THR A 34 14.50 -7.68 -1.29
CA THR A 34 14.09 -8.27 -2.60
C THR A 34 12.58 -8.37 -2.75
N GLU A 35 11.83 -8.06 -1.70
CA GLU A 35 10.39 -8.17 -1.61
C GLU A 35 9.82 -6.94 -0.91
N ILE A 36 8.52 -6.72 -1.11
CA ILE A 36 7.70 -5.79 -0.34
C ILE A 36 6.43 -6.53 0.12
N GLU A 37 5.68 -5.95 1.04
CA GLU A 37 4.51 -6.57 1.64
C GLU A 37 3.46 -6.92 0.56
N LEU A 38 3.34 -6.07 -0.47
CA LEU A 38 2.49 -6.32 -1.63
C LEU A 38 2.91 -7.58 -2.41
N SER A 39 4.23 -7.81 -2.58
CA SER A 39 4.74 -8.98 -3.31
C SER A 39 4.53 -10.29 -2.56
N ARG A 40 4.24 -10.25 -1.25
CA ARG A 40 3.80 -11.41 -0.45
C ARG A 40 2.28 -11.56 -0.43
N ALA A 41 1.57 -10.45 -0.27
CA ALA A 41 0.13 -10.44 -0.09
C ALA A 41 -0.63 -10.89 -1.35
N ILE A 42 -0.20 -10.49 -2.55
CA ILE A 42 -0.85 -10.91 -3.81
C ILE A 42 -0.75 -12.44 -3.99
N PRO A 43 0.43 -13.08 -3.95
CA PRO A 43 0.53 -14.54 -4.04
C PRO A 43 -0.31 -15.29 -2.99
N ALA A 44 -0.35 -14.78 -1.75
CA ALA A 44 -1.16 -15.40 -0.70
C ALA A 44 -2.66 -15.36 -1.00
N ALA A 45 -3.16 -14.25 -1.57
CA ALA A 45 -4.55 -14.14 -2.01
C ALA A 45 -4.85 -15.06 -3.21
N LEU A 46 -3.94 -15.08 -4.20
CA LEU A 46 -4.08 -15.90 -5.40
C LEU A 46 -4.04 -17.40 -5.13
N ALA A 47 -3.31 -17.84 -4.10
CA ALA A 47 -3.29 -19.24 -3.67
C ALA A 47 -4.66 -19.75 -3.20
N LEU A 48 -5.55 -18.86 -2.76
CA LEU A 48 -6.92 -19.18 -2.34
C LEU A 48 -7.95 -19.03 -3.46
N ALA A 49 -7.55 -18.41 -4.57
CA ALA A 49 -8.45 -18.12 -5.69
C ALA A 49 -8.60 -19.35 -6.60
N PRO A 50 -9.84 -19.76 -6.92
CA PRO A 50 -10.10 -20.64 -8.06
C PRO A 50 -9.47 -20.08 -9.33
N GLU A 51 -9.08 -20.95 -10.25
CA GLU A 51 -8.36 -20.55 -11.47
C GLU A 51 -9.11 -19.45 -12.26
N HIS A 52 -10.43 -19.55 -12.38
CA HIS A 52 -11.26 -18.57 -13.09
C HIS A 52 -11.37 -17.21 -12.40
N LEU A 53 -10.97 -17.11 -11.12
CA LEU A 53 -11.00 -15.86 -10.34
C LEU A 53 -9.62 -15.25 -10.09
N ARG A 54 -8.52 -15.91 -10.48
CA ARG A 54 -7.16 -15.40 -10.20
C ARG A 54 -6.95 -13.98 -10.72
N SER A 55 -7.27 -13.70 -11.99
CA SER A 55 -7.14 -12.34 -12.54
C SER A 55 -8.04 -11.32 -11.87
N ALA A 56 -9.23 -11.72 -11.40
CA ALA A 56 -10.14 -10.84 -10.68
C ALA A 56 -9.63 -10.50 -9.28
N VAL A 57 -9.11 -11.50 -8.56
CA VAL A 57 -8.47 -11.32 -7.25
C VAL A 57 -7.24 -10.44 -7.39
N GLU A 58 -6.38 -10.69 -8.38
CA GLU A 58 -5.20 -9.86 -8.66
C GLU A 58 -5.59 -8.40 -8.94
N LEU A 59 -6.56 -8.19 -9.84
CA LEU A 59 -7.10 -6.86 -10.16
C LEU A 59 -7.54 -6.12 -8.89
N ILE A 60 -8.29 -6.78 -8.01
CA ILE A 60 -8.79 -6.15 -6.78
C ILE A 60 -7.65 -5.89 -5.79
N CYS A 61 -6.68 -6.79 -5.66
CA CYS A 61 -5.52 -6.60 -4.79
C CYS A 61 -4.66 -5.40 -5.23
N VAL A 62 -4.37 -5.31 -6.54
CA VAL A 62 -3.66 -4.16 -7.13
C VAL A 62 -4.47 -2.89 -6.92
N ALA A 63 -5.78 -2.92 -7.22
CA ALA A 63 -6.64 -1.75 -7.04
C ALA A 63 -6.70 -1.25 -5.58
N ILE A 64 -6.62 -2.14 -4.60
CA ILE A 64 -6.50 -1.77 -3.18
C ILE A 64 -5.18 -1.04 -2.94
N ALA A 65 -4.05 -1.61 -3.39
CA ALA A 65 -2.72 -1.03 -3.20
C ALA A 65 -2.59 0.38 -3.82
N GLU A 66 -3.11 0.54 -5.03
CA GLU A 66 -3.13 1.81 -5.77
C GLU A 66 -4.01 2.87 -5.10
N ASN A 67 -4.97 2.45 -4.26
CA ASN A 67 -5.80 3.36 -3.47
C ASN A 67 -5.24 3.63 -2.06
N THR A 68 -4.14 3.00 -1.67
CA THR A 68 -3.44 3.23 -0.38
C THR A 68 -2.15 4.01 -0.54
N VAL A 69 -1.40 3.84 -1.64
CA VAL A 69 -0.13 4.54 -1.94
C VAL A 69 -0.27 6.07 -1.90
N THR A 70 -1.42 6.60 -2.31
CA THR A 70 -1.67 8.05 -2.38
C THR A 70 -1.44 8.79 -1.05
N HIS A 71 -1.59 8.13 0.11
CA HIS A 71 -1.41 8.79 1.40
C HIS A 71 0.05 8.96 1.81
N ASP A 72 0.89 7.97 1.55
CA ASP A 72 2.31 8.00 1.91
C ASP A 72 3.04 9.06 1.07
N VAL A 73 2.75 9.10 -0.23
CA VAL A 73 3.26 10.13 -1.14
C VAL A 73 2.77 11.53 -0.73
N ALA A 74 1.51 11.65 -0.29
CA ALA A 74 0.95 12.92 0.19
C ALA A 74 1.59 13.45 1.48
N ALA A 75 2.07 12.56 2.36
CA ALA A 75 2.77 12.96 3.59
C ALA A 75 4.08 13.67 3.26
N PHE A 76 4.88 13.12 2.34
CA PHE A 76 6.15 13.73 1.91
C PHE A 76 5.95 15.05 1.15
N ALA A 77 4.93 15.14 0.29
CA ALA A 77 4.67 16.35 -0.49
C ALA A 77 4.35 17.58 0.40
N LYS A 78 3.81 17.37 1.60
CA LYS A 78 3.42 18.43 2.54
C LYS A 78 4.45 18.75 3.61
N ASP A 79 5.51 17.96 3.73
CA ASP A 79 6.54 18.16 4.76
C ASP A 79 7.53 19.27 4.37
N ASP A 80 7.62 20.34 5.16
CA ASP A 80 8.53 21.47 4.92
C ASP A 80 9.98 21.21 5.37
N SER A 81 10.24 20.11 6.07
CA SER A 81 11.59 19.66 6.42
C SER A 81 12.30 18.92 5.28
N VAL A 82 11.55 18.50 4.25
CA VAL A 82 12.05 17.76 3.08
C VAL A 82 12.56 18.73 2.01
N LYS A 83 13.66 18.35 1.33
CA LYS A 83 14.24 19.15 0.23
C LYS A 83 13.22 19.37 -0.89
N GLN A 84 13.19 20.58 -1.45
CA GLN A 84 12.23 20.97 -2.50
C GLN A 84 12.23 20.06 -3.73
N SER A 85 13.40 19.53 -4.15
CA SER A 85 13.47 18.58 -5.27
C SER A 85 12.71 17.28 -5.00
N ILE A 86 12.77 16.77 -3.76
CA ILE A 86 12.03 15.58 -3.33
C ILE A 86 10.54 15.91 -3.22
N LYS A 87 10.19 17.08 -2.67
CA LYS A 87 8.79 17.53 -2.61
C LYS A 87 8.14 17.62 -3.99
N GLY A 88 8.86 18.19 -4.97
CA GLY A 88 8.39 18.28 -6.35
C GLY A 88 8.14 16.91 -6.96
N LEU A 89 9.10 15.99 -6.82
CA LEU A 89 8.96 14.60 -7.28
C LEU A 89 7.73 13.91 -6.66
N MET A 90 7.57 14.00 -5.34
CA MET A 90 6.44 13.38 -4.65
C MET A 90 5.12 14.07 -5.01
N ALA A 91 5.11 15.36 -5.29
CA ALA A 91 3.90 16.07 -5.74
C ALA A 91 3.46 15.61 -7.14
N ASP A 92 4.41 15.42 -8.06
CA ASP A 92 4.12 14.91 -9.40
C ASP A 92 3.57 13.47 -9.33
N HIS A 93 4.24 12.59 -8.58
CA HIS A 93 3.78 11.23 -8.33
C HIS A 93 2.36 11.23 -7.71
N LEU A 94 2.11 12.09 -6.71
CA LEU A 94 0.79 12.19 -6.07
C LEU A 94 -0.33 12.59 -7.05
N LEU A 95 -0.05 13.46 -8.01
CA LEU A 95 -1.04 13.86 -9.03
C LEU A 95 -1.45 12.67 -9.90
N ASP A 96 -0.51 11.78 -10.20
CA ASP A 96 -0.72 10.59 -11.01
C ASP A 96 -1.51 9.54 -10.21
N GLU A 97 -1.14 9.29 -8.96
CA GLU A 97 -1.88 8.40 -8.05
C GLU A 97 -3.34 8.85 -7.82
N GLY A 98 -3.58 10.16 -7.80
CA GLY A 98 -4.94 10.71 -7.76
C GLY A 98 -5.79 10.30 -8.97
N ARG A 99 -5.17 10.15 -10.15
CA ARG A 99 -5.84 9.66 -11.36
C ARG A 99 -5.97 8.13 -11.35
N HIS A 100 -4.95 7.42 -10.87
CA HIS A 100 -4.90 5.95 -10.81
C HIS A 100 -5.97 5.40 -9.88
N SER A 101 -6.07 5.94 -8.66
CA SER A 101 -7.09 5.55 -7.67
C SER A 101 -8.51 5.56 -8.25
N GLY A 102 -8.88 6.62 -8.98
CA GLY A 102 -10.16 6.74 -9.67
C GLY A 102 -10.34 5.79 -10.84
N PHE A 103 -9.28 5.48 -11.60
CA PHE A 103 -9.31 4.48 -12.67
C PHE A 103 -9.60 3.09 -12.09
N TRP A 104 -8.84 2.67 -11.08
CA TRP A 104 -8.96 1.35 -10.46
C TRP A 104 -10.30 1.14 -9.77
N ALA A 105 -10.79 2.13 -9.03
CA ALA A 105 -12.12 2.06 -8.39
C ALA A 105 -13.24 1.84 -9.44
N ARG A 106 -13.17 2.54 -10.58
CA ARG A 106 -14.15 2.36 -11.68
C ARG A 106 -14.02 0.99 -12.35
N LEU A 107 -12.81 0.54 -12.61
CA LEU A 107 -12.57 -0.77 -13.24
C LEU A 107 -13.11 -1.90 -12.36
N VAL A 108 -12.80 -1.87 -11.06
CA VAL A 108 -13.32 -2.84 -10.10
C VAL A 108 -14.83 -2.76 -9.97
N ARG A 109 -15.42 -1.57 -10.01
CA ARG A 109 -16.89 -1.42 -10.00
C ARG A 109 -17.56 -2.11 -11.19
N ILE A 110 -17.01 -1.94 -12.39
CA ILE A 110 -17.53 -2.58 -13.62
C ILE A 110 -17.43 -4.10 -13.48
N TYR A 111 -16.29 -4.61 -13.05
CA TYR A 111 -16.11 -6.04 -12.78
C TYR A 111 -17.12 -6.53 -11.74
N TRP A 112 -17.21 -5.86 -10.59
CA TRP A 112 -18.02 -6.29 -9.46
C TRP A 112 -19.50 -6.39 -9.83
N HIS A 113 -20.04 -5.40 -10.55
CA HIS A 113 -21.44 -5.43 -10.99
C HIS A 113 -21.76 -6.54 -12.01
N THR A 114 -20.76 -7.04 -12.74
CA THR A 114 -20.94 -8.11 -13.74
C THR A 114 -20.59 -9.50 -13.23
N ALA A 115 -19.84 -9.58 -12.11
CA ALA A 115 -19.51 -10.84 -11.46
C ALA A 115 -20.76 -11.55 -10.92
N ALA A 116 -20.77 -12.89 -11.01
CA ALA A 116 -21.81 -13.71 -10.41
C ALA A 116 -21.75 -13.64 -8.87
N GLU A 117 -22.87 -13.84 -8.20
CA GLU A 117 -22.96 -13.80 -6.73
C GLU A 117 -21.97 -14.76 -6.05
N GLN A 118 -21.80 -15.96 -6.61
CA GLN A 118 -20.87 -16.97 -6.09
C GLN A 118 -19.41 -16.51 -6.18
N ASP A 119 -19.05 -15.79 -7.25
CA ASP A 119 -17.71 -15.25 -7.44
C ASP A 119 -17.46 -14.08 -6.48
N ARG A 120 -18.45 -13.21 -6.27
CA ARG A 120 -18.38 -12.13 -5.28
C ARG A 120 -18.19 -12.69 -3.86
N GLU A 121 -18.95 -13.72 -3.48
CA GLU A 121 -18.78 -14.36 -2.17
C GLU A 121 -17.38 -15.00 -2.05
N CYS A 122 -16.91 -15.67 -3.11
CA CYS A 122 -15.59 -16.29 -3.12
C CYS A 122 -14.48 -15.24 -2.91
N ILE A 123 -14.49 -14.16 -3.70
CA ILE A 123 -13.53 -13.06 -3.59
C ILE A 123 -13.61 -12.41 -2.21
N ALA A 124 -14.82 -12.15 -1.71
CA ALA A 124 -15.00 -11.53 -0.38
C ALA A 124 -14.32 -12.34 0.73
N ARG A 125 -14.37 -13.69 0.67
CA ARG A 125 -13.68 -14.56 1.65
C ARG A 125 -12.15 -14.51 1.57
N ILE A 126 -11.59 -14.11 0.42
CA ILE A 126 -10.13 -14.02 0.20
C ILE A 126 -9.58 -12.68 0.70
N LEU A 127 -10.34 -11.59 0.59
CA LEU A 127 -9.90 -10.23 0.93
C LEU A 127 -9.24 -10.08 2.31
N PRO A 128 -9.74 -10.71 3.40
CA PRO A 128 -9.09 -10.58 4.70
C PRO A 128 -7.65 -11.11 4.72
N VAL A 129 -7.33 -12.13 3.92
CA VAL A 129 -5.97 -12.69 3.84
C VAL A 129 -5.04 -11.70 3.14
N PHE A 130 -5.49 -11.11 2.03
CA PHE A 130 -4.74 -10.05 1.36
C PHE A 130 -4.46 -8.89 2.31
N ILE A 131 -5.50 -8.33 2.94
CA ILE A 131 -5.38 -7.16 3.83
C ILE A 131 -4.47 -7.47 5.03
N ALA A 132 -4.60 -8.66 5.62
CA ALA A 132 -3.79 -9.06 6.78
C ALA A 132 -2.29 -9.11 6.47
N GLN A 133 -1.91 -9.54 5.27
CA GLN A 133 -0.50 -9.57 4.85
C GLN A 133 -0.02 -8.22 4.31
N TYR A 134 -0.86 -7.54 3.53
CA TYR A 134 -0.51 -6.26 2.90
C TYR A 134 -0.26 -5.15 3.92
N LEU A 135 -1.01 -5.16 5.03
CA LEU A 135 -0.88 -4.14 6.08
C LEU A 135 0.16 -4.49 7.16
N THR A 136 0.96 -5.54 6.96
CA THR A 136 2.14 -5.75 7.81
C THR A 136 3.21 -4.70 7.51
N ASN A 137 4.24 -4.64 8.34
CA ASN A 137 5.45 -3.84 8.06
C ASN A 137 6.72 -4.61 8.40
N ASP A 138 6.65 -5.95 8.36
CA ASP A 138 7.75 -6.82 8.80
C ASP A 138 9.00 -6.63 7.93
N ILE A 139 8.83 -6.49 6.61
CA ILE A 139 9.96 -6.32 5.69
C ILE A 139 10.57 -4.94 5.89
N GLN A 140 9.72 -3.91 6.01
CA GLN A 140 10.18 -2.56 6.29
C GLN A 140 10.93 -2.47 7.63
N ASN A 141 10.41 -3.09 8.69
CA ASN A 141 11.05 -3.11 10.01
C ASN A 141 12.43 -3.79 9.97
N ASP A 142 12.54 -4.94 9.30
CA ASP A 142 13.81 -5.66 9.15
C ASP A 142 14.84 -4.81 8.38
N PHE A 143 14.39 -4.10 7.35
CA PHE A 143 15.22 -3.16 6.61
C PHE A 143 15.66 -1.97 7.48
N ASP A 144 14.73 -1.36 8.22
CA ASP A 144 15.01 -0.22 9.10
C ASP A 144 16.00 -0.59 10.20
N PHE A 145 15.88 -1.78 10.80
CA PHE A 145 16.88 -2.27 11.74
C PHE A 145 18.26 -2.44 11.10
N THR A 146 18.31 -2.98 9.88
CA THR A 146 19.56 -3.10 9.12
C THR A 146 20.16 -1.73 8.83
N LEU A 147 19.33 -0.73 8.50
CA LEU A 147 19.75 0.65 8.27
C LEU A 147 20.30 1.30 9.54
N ILE A 148 19.56 1.21 10.65
CA ILE A 148 19.96 1.74 11.96
C ILE A 148 21.32 1.15 12.38
N GLU A 149 21.55 -0.14 12.09
CA GLU A 149 22.84 -0.76 12.41
C GLU A 149 24.03 -0.15 11.66
N ARG A 150 23.80 0.42 10.47
CA ARG A 150 24.85 1.06 9.66
C ARG A 150 25.12 2.51 10.08
N LEU A 151 24.26 3.11 10.90
CA LEU A 151 24.42 4.49 11.34
C LEU A 151 25.60 4.63 12.32
N LYS A 152 26.42 5.66 12.10
CA LYS A 152 27.53 6.04 12.99
C LYS A 152 27.04 6.90 14.15
N VAL A 153 26.22 6.30 15.01
CA VAL A 153 25.61 6.95 16.19
C VAL A 153 25.98 6.22 17.49
N PRO A 154 26.01 6.91 18.65
CA PRO A 154 26.20 6.28 19.95
C PRO A 154 25.15 5.20 20.24
N GLU A 155 25.53 4.19 21.01
CA GLU A 155 24.64 3.06 21.33
C GLU A 155 23.29 3.46 21.96
N PRO A 156 23.21 4.42 22.90
CA PRO A 156 21.91 4.86 23.42
C PRO A 156 20.97 5.43 22.34
N VAL A 157 21.52 6.11 21.33
CA VAL A 157 20.74 6.66 20.21
C VAL A 157 20.27 5.53 19.29
N ARG A 158 21.15 4.56 19.00
CA ARG A 158 20.79 3.37 18.21
C ARG A 158 19.62 2.61 18.84
N GLN A 159 19.67 2.37 20.14
CA GLN A 159 18.59 1.68 20.87
C GLN A 159 17.28 2.49 20.88
N ALA A 160 17.37 3.82 21.03
CA ALA A 160 16.20 4.69 20.93
C ALA A 160 15.54 4.61 19.54
N LEU A 161 16.33 4.70 18.45
CA LEU A 161 15.83 4.58 17.08
C LEU A 161 15.12 3.23 16.86
N LYS A 162 15.71 2.13 17.34
CA LYS A 162 15.08 0.81 17.23
C LYS A 162 13.74 0.74 17.97
N ALA A 163 13.69 1.30 19.18
CA ALA A 163 12.47 1.34 19.97
C ALA A 163 11.38 2.18 19.29
N GLU A 164 11.75 3.30 18.67
CA GLU A 164 10.83 4.13 17.88
C GLU A 164 10.31 3.38 16.63
N THR A 165 11.18 2.72 15.86
CA THR A 165 10.76 1.87 14.73
C THR A 165 9.75 0.80 15.16
N MET A 166 10.01 0.11 16.29
CA MET A 166 9.05 -0.88 16.81
C MET A 166 7.72 -0.26 17.24
N ALA A 167 7.75 0.95 17.80
CA ALA A 167 6.55 1.65 18.25
C ALA A 167 5.68 2.15 17.08
N LEU A 168 6.22 2.24 15.86
CA LEU A 168 5.50 2.56 14.63
C LEU A 168 4.74 1.35 14.04
N SER A 169 4.76 0.19 14.70
CA SER A 169 3.92 -0.95 14.31
C SER A 169 2.45 -0.65 14.58
N PHE A 170 1.65 -0.57 13.51
CA PHE A 170 0.21 -0.41 13.62
C PHE A 170 -0.44 -1.79 13.65
N PRO A 171 -1.30 -2.08 14.64
CA PRO A 171 -2.01 -3.36 14.64
C PRO A 171 -2.94 -3.42 13.44
N VAL A 172 -2.93 -4.54 12.72
CA VAL A 172 -3.76 -4.78 11.53
C VAL A 172 -5.22 -4.98 11.93
N ASN A 173 -5.89 -3.87 12.21
CA ASN A 173 -7.29 -3.78 12.59
C ASN A 173 -7.89 -2.45 12.10
N ARG A 174 -9.13 -2.15 12.48
CA ARG A 174 -9.83 -0.91 12.09
C ARG A 174 -9.10 0.41 12.36
N HIS A 175 -8.10 0.43 13.23
CA HIS A 175 -7.31 1.62 13.57
C HIS A 175 -6.03 1.75 12.73
N HIS A 176 -5.74 0.78 11.86
CA HIS A 176 -4.59 0.87 10.98
C HIS A 176 -4.75 2.07 10.02
N PRO A 177 -3.73 2.94 9.85
CA PRO A 177 -3.85 4.19 9.09
C PRO A 177 -4.41 4.02 7.67
N LEU A 178 -4.01 2.95 6.99
CA LEU A 178 -4.43 2.66 5.62
C LEU A 178 -5.87 2.13 5.49
N ILE A 179 -6.49 1.63 6.57
CA ILE A 179 -7.83 1.03 6.49
C ILE A 179 -8.88 2.04 6.03
N GLY A 180 -8.76 3.30 6.43
CA GLY A 180 -9.67 4.35 5.96
C GLY A 180 -9.70 4.50 4.44
N ASN A 181 -8.54 4.35 3.79
CA ASN A 181 -8.42 4.42 2.33
C ASN A 181 -8.97 3.16 1.67
N ILE A 182 -8.65 1.98 2.22
CA ILE A 182 -9.18 0.69 1.73
C ILE A 182 -10.72 0.69 1.81
N MET A 183 -11.31 1.18 2.91
CA MET A 183 -12.77 1.29 3.04
C MET A 183 -13.36 2.30 2.05
N ARG A 184 -12.66 3.42 1.79
CA ARG A 184 -13.09 4.38 0.77
C ARG A 184 -13.07 3.76 -0.62
N PHE A 185 -12.05 2.98 -0.95
CA PHE A 185 -11.97 2.21 -2.19
C PHE A 185 -13.14 1.23 -2.31
N PHE A 186 -13.40 0.40 -1.31
CA PHE A 186 -14.52 -0.55 -1.40
C PHE A 186 -15.88 0.13 -1.49
N LYS A 187 -16.03 1.34 -0.92
CA LYS A 187 -17.23 2.16 -1.09
C LYS A 187 -17.33 2.73 -2.52
N SER A 188 -16.25 3.27 -3.07
CA SER A 188 -16.26 3.86 -4.42
C SER A 188 -16.38 2.82 -5.53
N SER A 189 -15.96 1.58 -5.27
CA SER A 189 -16.10 0.43 -6.18
C SER A 189 -17.41 -0.35 -6.01
N SER A 190 -18.32 0.07 -5.11
CA SER A 190 -19.56 -0.64 -4.75
C SER A 190 -19.38 -2.04 -4.14
N MET A 191 -18.16 -2.42 -3.78
CA MET A 191 -17.92 -3.69 -3.11
C MET A 191 -18.52 -3.73 -1.70
N LEU A 192 -18.49 -2.61 -0.97
CA LEU A 192 -19.10 -2.53 0.37
C LEU A 192 -20.63 -2.57 0.38
N ASP A 193 -21.28 -2.45 -0.78
CA ASP A 193 -22.74 -2.63 -0.89
C ASP A 193 -23.13 -4.12 -0.76
N ASP A 194 -22.16 -5.03 -0.96
CA ASP A 194 -22.37 -6.47 -0.92
C ASP A 194 -22.24 -7.03 0.52
N PRO A 195 -23.24 -7.76 1.04
CA PRO A 195 -23.20 -8.31 2.40
C PRO A 195 -22.04 -9.28 2.63
N TYR A 196 -21.54 -9.97 1.59
CA TYR A 196 -20.41 -10.88 1.72
C TYR A 196 -19.13 -10.12 2.07
N VAL A 197 -18.91 -8.95 1.46
CA VAL A 197 -17.76 -8.08 1.73
C VAL A 197 -17.87 -7.49 3.13
N GLN A 198 -19.05 -6.99 3.52
CA GLN A 198 -19.27 -6.44 4.86
C GLN A 198 -18.99 -7.48 5.95
N ARG A 199 -19.47 -8.72 5.76
CA ARG A 199 -19.25 -9.83 6.70
C ARG A 199 -17.77 -10.22 6.77
N ALA A 200 -17.10 -10.36 5.64
CA ALA A 200 -15.70 -10.75 5.60
C ALA A 200 -14.79 -9.69 6.23
N LEU A 201 -15.14 -8.41 6.09
CA LEU A 201 -14.34 -7.27 6.56
C LEU A 201 -14.83 -6.69 7.89
N ALA A 202 -15.73 -7.37 8.61
CA ALA A 202 -16.33 -6.87 9.85
C ALA A 202 -15.30 -6.45 10.92
N HIS A 203 -14.11 -7.07 10.94
CA HIS A 203 -13.02 -6.70 11.85
C HIS A 203 -12.47 -5.29 11.60
N TYR A 204 -12.51 -4.84 10.33
CA TYR A 204 -11.96 -3.57 9.85
C TYR A 204 -13.00 -2.44 9.78
N LEU A 205 -14.29 -2.78 9.78
CA LEU A 205 -15.36 -1.78 9.75
C LEU A 205 -15.48 -1.03 11.09
N PRO A 206 -15.85 0.26 11.07
CA PRO A 206 -16.20 0.98 12.28
C PRO A 206 -17.35 0.26 13.00
N ALA A 207 -17.36 0.31 14.33
CA ALA A 207 -18.48 -0.24 15.10
C ALA A 207 -19.77 0.46 14.64
N GLN A 208 -20.84 -0.32 14.39
CA GLN A 208 -22.15 0.22 14.01
C GLN A 208 -22.54 1.30 15.03
N GLY A 209 -22.57 2.57 14.60
CA GLY A 209 -22.87 3.73 15.46
C GLY A 209 -21.91 4.92 15.40
N SER A 210 -20.88 4.93 14.54
CA SER A 210 -19.89 6.04 14.46
C SER A 210 -19.79 6.69 13.07
N LEU A 211 -20.92 6.84 12.39
CA LEU A 211 -21.07 7.78 11.29
C LEU A 211 -22.15 8.80 11.67
N GLN A 212 -21.72 9.86 12.36
CA GLN A 212 -22.36 11.18 12.36
C GLN A 212 -21.35 12.21 11.88
#